data_AF-A0A2W0AZ49-F1
#
_entry.id   AF-A0A2W0AZ49-F1
#
_cell.length_a   1.000
_cell.length_b   1.000
_cell.length_c   1.000
_cell.angle_alpha   90.00
_cell.angle_beta   90.00
_cell.angle_gamma   90.00
#
_symmetry.space_group_name_H-M   'P 1'
#
loop_
_entity.id
_entity.type
_entity.pdbx_description
1 polymer ?
#
loop_
_entity_poly.entity_id
_entity_poly.type
_entity_poly.pdbx_seq_one_letter_code
_entity_poly.pdbx_strand_id
1 'polypeptide(L)'
;MPAVDIKMRNSVARQGDNEAFLTTLTNNSNHIAFFIRVEVTRGLDGSEVLPITYDDNYVTLFPHESRTVTANVAASDLGNARPAVRVEGYNVRRETSRLP
;
A
#
# COMPACT_ATOMS: atom_id res chain seq x y z
N MET A 1 -21.20 -4.16 -4.34
CA MET A 1 -20.23 -5.27 -4.50
C MET A 1 -20.01 -5.93 -3.14
N PRO A 2 -19.81 -7.26 -3.04
CA PRO A 2 -19.50 -7.93 -1.77
C PRO A 2 -18.21 -7.39 -1.15
N ALA A 3 -18.12 -7.37 0.18
CA ALA A 3 -16.87 -7.02 0.86
C ALA A 3 -15.79 -8.07 0.58
N VAL A 4 -14.55 -7.63 0.39
CA VAL A 4 -13.37 -8.48 0.15
C VAL A 4 -12.27 -8.13 1.15
N ASP A 5 -11.72 -9.15 1.80
CA ASP A 5 -10.51 -9.02 2.60
C ASP A 5 -9.28 -9.28 1.71
N ILE A 6 -8.31 -8.37 1.76
CA ILE A 6 -7.04 -8.47 1.04
C ILE A 6 -5.94 -8.85 2.01
N LYS A 7 -5.09 -9.79 1.61
CA LYS A 7 -3.87 -10.08 2.35
C LYS A 7 -2.77 -9.12 1.91
N MET A 8 -2.19 -8.40 2.87
CA MET A 8 -1.09 -7.46 2.64
C MET A 8 0.24 -8.04 3.13
N ARG A 9 1.31 -7.82 2.35
CA ARG A 9 2.71 -8.01 2.77
C ARG A 9 3.53 -6.81 2.34
N ASN A 10 4.35 -6.29 3.25
CA ASN A 10 5.14 -5.10 3.02
C ASN A 10 6.63 -5.36 3.18
N SER A 11 7.44 -4.67 2.38
CA SER A 11 8.90 -4.60 2.54
C SER A 11 9.41 -3.23 2.11
N VAL A 12 10.56 -2.82 2.64
CA VAL A 12 11.21 -1.55 2.29
C VAL A 12 12.58 -1.83 1.69
N ALA A 13 12.93 -1.11 0.64
CA ALA A 13 14.25 -1.15 0.04
C ALA A 13 14.77 0.28 -0.18
N ARG A 14 16.01 0.53 0.22
CA ARG A 14 16.66 1.81 -0.05
C ARG A 14 17.12 1.88 -1.51
N GLN A 15 16.81 2.97 -2.20
CA GLN A 15 17.23 3.24 -3.58
C GLN A 15 17.86 4.64 -3.66
N GLY A 16 19.16 4.73 -3.42
CA GLY A 16 19.87 6.02 -3.36
C GLY A 16 19.33 6.90 -2.24
N ASP A 17 18.77 8.05 -2.60
CA ASP A 17 18.15 9.02 -1.68
C ASP A 17 16.65 8.76 -1.43
N ASN A 18 16.09 7.73 -2.07
CA ASN A 18 14.71 7.31 -1.90
C ASN A 18 14.57 6.04 -1.07
N GLU A 19 13.43 5.89 -0.41
CA GLU A 19 12.94 4.64 0.16
C GLU A 19 11.80 4.12 -0.73
N ALA A 20 11.92 2.86 -1.18
CA ALA A 20 10.92 2.15 -1.96
C ALA A 20 10.11 1.23 -1.05
N PHE A 21 8.81 1.48 -0.96
CA PHE A 21 7.85 0.70 -0.18
C PHE A 21 7.10 -0.26 -1.10
N LEU A 22 7.41 -1.55 -1.01
CA LEU A 22 6.79 -2.59 -1.81
C LEU A 22 5.65 -3.21 -1.02
N THR A 23 4.45 -3.15 -1.56
CA THR A 23 3.21 -3.66 -0.97
C THR A 23 2.62 -4.72 -1.88
N THR A 24 2.75 -5.99 -1.51
CA THR A 24 2.06 -7.09 -2.19
C THR A 24 0.67 -7.26 -1.61
N LEU A 25 -0.32 -7.13 -2.49
CA LEU A 25 -1.74 -7.33 -2.23
C LEU A 25 -2.17 -8.65 -2.86
N THR A 26 -2.85 -9.51 -2.11
CA THR A 26 -3.39 -10.79 -2.59
C THR A 26 -4.89 -10.86 -2.29
N ASN A 27 -5.69 -11.09 -3.33
CA ASN A 27 -7.12 -11.37 -3.20
C ASN A 27 -7.36 -12.88 -3.14
N ASN A 28 -7.53 -13.45 -1.94
CA ASN A 28 -7.82 -14.89 -1.79
C ASN A 28 -9.32 -15.22 -1.93
N SER A 29 -10.16 -14.25 -2.29
CA SER A 29 -11.61 -14.43 -2.39
C SER A 29 -12.05 -14.82 -3.81
N ASN A 30 -13.32 -15.17 -3.95
CA ASN A 30 -13.97 -15.42 -5.25
C ASN A 30 -14.67 -14.17 -5.82
N HIS A 31 -14.38 -12.98 -5.28
CA HIS A 31 -14.98 -11.71 -5.72
C HIS A 31 -13.90 -10.74 -6.19
N ILE A 32 -14.26 -9.81 -7.08
CA ILE A 32 -13.36 -8.73 -7.50
C ILE A 32 -13.13 -7.78 -6.33
N ALA A 33 -11.87 -7.48 -6.04
CA ALA A 33 -11.47 -6.42 -5.12
C ALA A 33 -11.16 -5.16 -5.94
N PHE A 34 -12.05 -4.17 -5.86
CA PHE A 34 -12.09 -3.09 -6.82
C PHE A 34 -11.45 -1.81 -6.28
N PHE A 35 -10.65 -1.18 -7.14
CA PHE A 35 -10.12 0.18 -6.96
C PHE A 35 -9.36 0.36 -5.64
N ILE A 36 -8.39 -0.52 -5.41
CA ILE A 36 -7.56 -0.57 -4.22
C ILE A 36 -6.45 0.46 -4.31
N ARG A 37 -6.40 1.35 -3.33
CA ARG A 37 -5.37 2.37 -3.15
C ARG A 37 -4.37 1.95 -2.08
N VAL A 38 -3.09 2.18 -2.35
CA VAL A 38 -1.97 2.04 -1.40
C VAL A 38 -1.45 3.43 -1.04
N GLU A 39 -1.28 3.69 0.25
CA GLU A 39 -0.72 4.94 0.80
C GLU A 39 0.46 4.63 1.73
N VAL A 40 1.55 5.39 1.60
CA VAL A 40 2.61 5.45 2.63
C VAL A 40 2.28 6.62 3.55
N THR A 41 2.14 6.36 4.84
CA THR A 41 1.60 7.33 5.82
C THR A 41 2.59 7.61 6.94
N ARG A 42 2.51 8.81 7.54
CA ARG A 42 3.32 9.22 8.70
C ARG A 42 2.86 8.53 9.99
N GLY A 43 2.95 7.20 10.05
CA GLY A 43 2.42 6.38 11.14
C GLY A 43 1.01 5.88 10.89
N LEU A 44 0.49 5.03 11.79
CA LEU A 44 -0.77 4.29 11.61
C LEU A 44 -1.98 5.18 11.27
N ASP A 45 -2.10 6.32 11.95
CA ASP A 45 -3.20 7.28 11.76
C ASP A 45 -2.71 8.56 11.06
N GLY A 46 -1.54 8.49 10.43
CA GLY A 46 -0.89 9.64 9.81
C GLY A 46 -1.50 10.03 8.46
N SER A 47 -1.19 11.25 8.04
CA SER A 47 -1.38 11.67 6.66
C SER A 47 -0.44 10.91 5.72
N GLU A 48 -0.81 10.81 4.45
CA GLU A 48 0.08 10.33 3.40
C GLU A 48 1.36 11.19 3.36
N VAL A 49 2.50 10.53 3.09
CA VAL A 49 3.77 11.20 2.86
C VAL A 49 3.80 11.67 1.42
N LEU A 50 4.08 12.95 1.22
CA LEU A 50 4.14 13.58 -0.09
C LEU A 50 5.43 14.42 -0.19
N PRO A 51 6.03 14.56 -1.39
CA PRO A 51 5.65 13.89 -2.65
C PRO A 51 5.93 12.38 -2.62
N ILE A 52 5.19 11.64 -3.45
CA ILE A 52 5.32 10.18 -3.61
C ILE A 52 5.02 9.80 -5.05
N THR A 53 5.72 8.79 -5.57
CA THR A 53 5.43 8.20 -6.88
C THR A 53 5.09 6.73 -6.72
N TYR A 54 4.21 6.24 -7.59
CA TYR A 54 3.79 4.84 -7.63
C TYR A 54 4.09 4.27 -9.02
N ASP A 55 4.54 3.02 -9.09
CA ASP A 55 4.56 2.27 -10.35
C ASP A 55 3.15 1.94 -10.84
N ASP A 56 2.24 1.68 -9.90
CA ASP A 56 0.80 1.57 -10.10
C ASP A 56 0.04 1.89 -8.81
N ASN A 57 -1.21 2.33 -8.92
CA ASN A 57 -2.09 2.54 -7.78
C ASN A 57 -3.55 2.51 -8.25
N TYR A 58 -4.52 2.41 -7.33
CA TYR A 58 -5.94 2.24 -7.67
C TYR A 58 -6.22 0.97 -8.48
N VAL A 59 -5.50 -0.10 -8.14
CA VAL A 59 -5.54 -1.39 -8.85
C VAL A 59 -6.83 -2.15 -8.58
N THR A 60 -7.23 -3.01 -9.51
CA THR A 60 -8.28 -4.00 -9.29
C THR A 60 -7.65 -5.38 -9.27
N LEU A 61 -8.01 -6.21 -8.27
CA LEU A 61 -7.56 -7.60 -8.19
C LEU A 61 -8.74 -8.53 -8.44
N PHE A 62 -8.60 -9.38 -9.45
CA PHE A 62 -9.52 -10.48 -9.70
C PHE A 62 -9.40 -11.56 -8.63
N PRO A 63 -10.35 -12.52 -8.57
CA PRO A 63 -10.23 -13.68 -7.70
C PRO A 63 -8.87 -14.36 -7.83
N HIS A 64 -8.22 -14.61 -6.69
CA HIS A 64 -6.92 -15.28 -6.58
C HIS A 64 -5.73 -14.55 -7.21
N GLU A 65 -5.91 -13.30 -7.61
CA GLU A 65 -4.83 -12.48 -8.14
C GLU A 65 -3.95 -11.89 -7.02
N SER A 66 -2.67 -11.74 -7.33
CA SER A 66 -1.73 -10.98 -6.51
C SER A 66 -1.03 -9.92 -7.34
N ARG A 67 -0.78 -8.76 -6.72
CA ARG A 67 -0.04 -7.66 -7.34
C ARG A 67 0.82 -6.94 -6.32
N THR A 68 2.00 -6.51 -6.73
CA THR A 68 2.86 -5.65 -5.92
C THR A 68 2.77 -4.22 -6.45
N VAL A 69 2.57 -3.27 -5.53
CA VAL A 69 2.65 -1.83 -5.76
C VAL A 69 3.91 -1.30 -5.08
N THR A 70 4.70 -0.52 -5.80
CA THR A 70 5.93 0.13 -5.33
C THR A 70 5.69 1.62 -5.19
N ALA A 71 5.77 2.12 -3.97
CA ALA A 71 5.69 3.55 -3.68
C ALA A 71 7.09 4.10 -3.35
N ASN A 72 7.55 5.15 -4.03
CA ASN A 72 8.85 5.76 -3.81
C ASN A 72 8.71 7.12 -3.15
N VAL A 73 9.43 7.32 -2.05
CA VAL A 73 9.44 8.57 -1.27
C VAL A 73 10.89 8.98 -1.06
N ALA A 74 11.20 10.27 -1.12
CA ALA A 74 12.53 10.73 -0.73
C ALA A 74 12.74 10.50 0.77
N ALA A 75 13.91 9.98 1.16
CA ALA A 75 14.21 9.70 2.57
C ALA A 75 14.10 10.98 3.44
N SER A 76 14.39 12.15 2.86
CA SER A 76 14.21 13.45 3.52
C SER A 76 12.76 13.77 3.88
N ASP A 77 11.80 13.31 3.07
CA ASP A 77 10.38 13.60 3.29
C ASP A 77 9.78 12.75 4.41
N LEU A 78 10.38 11.59 4.72
CA LEU A 78 10.00 10.76 5.86
C LEU A 78 10.34 11.44 7.19
N GLY A 79 11.44 12.18 7.25
CA GLY A 79 11.94 12.81 8.48
C GLY A 79 12.09 11.79 9.62
N ASN A 80 11.53 12.09 10.80
CA ASN A 80 11.53 11.19 11.95
C ASN A 80 10.27 10.31 12.04
N ALA A 81 9.44 10.27 11.00
CA ALA A 81 8.23 9.46 11.01
C ALA A 81 8.57 7.97 11.06
N ARG A 82 7.71 7.17 11.71
CA ARG A 82 7.71 5.72 11.58
C ARG A 82 6.65 5.35 10.55
N PRO A 83 7.01 5.19 9.27
CA PRO A 83 6.02 5.04 8.21
C PRO A 83 5.19 3.77 8.37
N ALA A 84 3.95 3.84 7.91
CA ALA A 84 3.03 2.71 7.81
C ALA A 84 2.44 2.68 6.39
N VAL A 85 2.02 1.49 5.96
CA VAL A 85 1.29 1.31 4.70
C VAL A 85 -0.18 1.16 5.02
N ARG A 86 -1.00 2.00 4.39
CA ARG A 86 -2.46 1.93 4.46
C ARG A 86 -3.02 1.47 3.12
N VAL A 87 -3.96 0.54 3.16
CA VAL A 87 -4.65 -0.01 2.00
C VAL A 87 -6.13 0.17 2.20
N GLU A 88 -6.82 0.67 1.18
CA GLU A 88 -8.28 0.77 1.16
C GLU A 88 -8.80 0.59 -0.26
N GLY A 89 -10.06 0.20 -0.43
CA GLY A 89 -10.66 0.09 -1.76
C GLY A 89 -12.18 0.21 -1.70
N TYR A 90 -12.84 0.20 -2.86
CA TYR A 90 -14.29 0.40 -2.94
C TYR A 90 -15.08 -0.61 -2.09
N ASN A 91 -14.69 -1.88 -2.16
CA ASN A 91 -15.27 -2.98 -1.39
C ASN A 91 -14.23 -3.71 -0.53
N VAL A 92 -13.09 -3.08 -0.27
CA VAL A 92 -12.01 -3.62 0.57
C VAL A 92 -11.95 -2.80 1.85
N ARG A 93 -11.97 -3.48 3.00
CA ARG A 93 -11.85 -2.81 4.29
C ARG A 93 -10.49 -2.13 4.40
N ARG A 94 -10.46 -0.94 4.99
CA ARG A 94 -9.22 -0.24 5.28
C ARG A 94 -8.38 -1.06 6.25
N GLU A 95 -7.14 -1.33 5.87
CA GLU A 95 -6.12 -1.96 6.70
C GLU A 95 -4.89 -1.04 6.77
N THR A 96 -4.20 -1.03 7.90
CA THR A 96 -2.94 -0.30 8.02
C THR A 96 -1.92 -1.16 8.77
N SER A 97 -0.73 -1.27 8.21
CA SER A 97 0.34 -2.10 8.77
C SER A 97 1.62 -1.29 8.91
N ARG A 98 2.29 -1.47 10.05
CA ARG A 98 3.65 -0.95 10.23
C ARG A 98 4.59 -1.76 9.36
N LEU A 99 5.61 -1.07 8.87
CA LEU A 99 6.69 -1.72 8.17
C LEU A 99 7.60 -2.43 9.19
N PRO A 100 8.21 -3.58 8.82
CA PRO A 100 9.15 -4.30 9.67
C PRO A 100 10.40 -3.47 9.99
#